data_AF-A0AAV2JJ85-F1
#
_entry.id   AF-A0AAV2JJ85-F1
#
_cell.length_a   1.000
_cell.length_b   1.000
_cell.length_c   1.000
_cell.angle_alpha   90.00
_cell.angle_beta   90.00
_cell.angle_gamma   90.00
#
_symmetry.space_group_name_H-M   'P 1'
#
loop_
_entity.id
_entity.type
_entity.pdbx_description
1 polymer ?
#
loop_
_entity_poly.entity_id
_entity_poly.type
_entity_poly.pdbx_seq_one_letter_code
_entity_poly.pdbx_strand_id
1 'polypeptide(L)'
;MDKEQEPDSQSKKQKNKKSSSSCPAKEASNQMIEDLKKDLMEQQALELRSECDETSDEDHEPPRNWSSTLRQIKQLKSENKRLKESNYKQIVEAIRDLPAVVQNLRHITEQLSSFSKSSSAESTPVRLVRSEHLPVSSPASPQEESVDMVSLVPGSDVKVNKMKLNSLRTSNSSVYVGDLAVLIFGRETLSSSSLTGRQSAAHKDVESKPQLDAAKLDAIVGYARSRFPSLSVQDIRKIIRKKCNNENFKKGSTAKQVDATQN
;
A
#
# COMPACT_ATOMS: atom_id res chain seq x y z
N MET A 1 -72.78 8.85 -49.96
CA MET A 1 -72.87 9.03 -48.51
C MET A 1 -71.57 9.69 -48.06
N ASP A 2 -71.58 11.01 -48.21
CA ASP A 2 -71.08 12.09 -47.31
C ASP A 2 -70.02 11.74 -46.25
N LYS A 3 -68.82 12.34 -46.31
CA LYS A 3 -68.35 13.59 -45.60
C LYS A 3 -67.89 13.27 -44.16
N GLU A 4 -66.83 13.79 -43.56
CA GLU A 4 -66.03 15.03 -43.61
C GLU A 4 -64.66 14.69 -42.93
N GLN A 5 -63.48 15.07 -43.45
CA GLN A 5 -62.77 16.37 -43.38
C GLN A 5 -61.94 16.58 -42.08
N GLU A 6 -60.60 16.44 -42.19
CA GLU A 6 -59.45 17.28 -41.73
C GLU A 6 -59.52 18.12 -40.41
N PRO A 7 -58.41 18.61 -39.78
CA PRO A 7 -57.08 18.82 -40.36
C PRO A 7 -55.80 18.57 -39.50
N ASP A 8 -54.71 18.41 -40.26
CA ASP A 8 -53.41 19.11 -40.24
C ASP A 8 -52.65 19.38 -38.91
N SER A 9 -51.38 18.95 -38.87
CA SER A 9 -50.25 19.80 -38.42
C SER A 9 -48.89 19.20 -38.83
N GLN A 10 -48.53 19.49 -40.07
CA GLN A 10 -47.23 20.02 -40.53
C GLN A 10 -45.98 20.00 -39.61
N SER A 11 -44.86 19.62 -40.25
CA SER A 11 -43.55 20.33 -40.27
C SER A 11 -42.67 20.28 -39.00
N LYS A 12 -41.33 20.31 -39.00
CA LYS A 12 -40.33 20.80 -39.96
C LYS A 12 -38.93 20.34 -39.51
N LYS A 13 -38.05 20.19 -40.50
CA LYS A 13 -36.58 20.20 -40.42
C LYS A 13 -36.01 21.30 -39.49
N GLN A 14 -34.96 20.97 -38.75
CA GLN A 14 -33.86 21.86 -38.33
C GLN A 14 -32.60 20.95 -38.32
N LYS A 15 -31.47 21.11 -39.02
CA LYS A 15 -30.72 22.22 -39.64
C LYS A 15 -30.57 23.44 -38.75
N ASN A 16 -29.38 23.55 -38.16
CA ASN A 16 -28.63 24.74 -37.72
C ASN A 16 -28.03 24.53 -36.32
N LYS A 17 -26.91 25.10 -35.90
CA LYS A 17 -25.81 25.87 -36.51
C LYS A 17 -24.92 26.18 -35.31
N LYS A 18 -23.61 26.16 -35.48
CA LYS A 18 -22.66 26.79 -34.56
C LYS A 18 -23.10 28.24 -34.31
N SER A 19 -23.43 28.59 -33.08
CA SER A 19 -23.49 29.96 -32.55
C SER A 19 -23.28 29.84 -31.04
N SER A 20 -22.08 30.08 -30.49
CA SER A 20 -21.57 31.41 -30.15
C SER A 20 -22.66 32.32 -29.52
N SER A 21 -23.26 31.87 -28.42
CA SER A 21 -23.91 32.79 -27.47
C SER A 21 -22.96 33.00 -26.29
N SER A 22 -22.11 34.03 -26.38
CA SER A 22 -21.44 34.59 -25.20
C SER A 22 -22.56 35.11 -24.30
N CYS A 23 -22.77 34.42 -23.17
CA CYS A 23 -23.59 34.95 -22.09
C CYS A 23 -22.73 35.97 -21.35
N PRO A 24 -23.18 37.24 -21.18
CA PRO A 24 -22.37 38.29 -20.55
C PRO A 24 -21.94 37.94 -19.12
N ALA A 25 -22.66 37.02 -18.45
CA ALA A 25 -22.30 36.49 -17.13
C ALA A 25 -21.01 35.63 -17.15
N LYS A 26 -20.72 34.92 -18.24
CA LYS A 26 -19.50 34.11 -18.36
C LYS A 26 -18.28 34.98 -18.70
N GLU A 27 -18.48 36.01 -19.51
CA GLU A 27 -17.46 37.02 -19.81
C GLU A 27 -17.09 37.81 -18.53
N ALA A 28 -18.08 38.25 -17.75
CA ALA A 28 -17.87 38.94 -16.48
C ALA A 28 -17.19 38.06 -15.43
N SER A 29 -17.52 36.76 -15.38
CA SER A 29 -16.86 35.81 -14.48
C SER A 29 -15.40 35.59 -14.86
N ASN A 30 -15.09 35.49 -16.16
CA ASN A 30 -13.72 35.31 -16.62
C ASN A 30 -12.90 36.59 -16.42
N GLN A 31 -13.51 37.75 -16.61
CA GLN A 31 -12.88 39.04 -16.32
C GLN A 31 -12.56 39.18 -14.83
N MET A 32 -13.49 38.83 -13.94
CA MET A 32 -13.22 38.82 -12.49
C MET A 32 -12.08 37.87 -12.11
N ILE A 33 -11.97 36.71 -12.77
CA ILE A 33 -10.87 35.77 -12.51
C ILE A 33 -9.52 36.35 -12.94
N GLU A 34 -9.46 36.99 -14.11
CA GLU A 34 -8.21 37.63 -14.56
C GLU A 34 -7.86 38.87 -13.73
N ASP A 35 -8.84 39.65 -13.27
CA ASP A 35 -8.63 40.77 -12.37
C ASP A 35 -8.11 40.28 -11.00
N LEU A 36 -8.71 39.23 -10.42
CA LEU A 36 -8.22 38.58 -9.19
C LEU A 36 -6.80 38.04 -9.33
N LYS A 37 -6.47 37.48 -10.50
CA LYS A 37 -5.14 36.94 -10.79
C LYS A 37 -4.10 38.04 -10.99
N LYS A 38 -4.50 39.16 -11.58
CA LYS A 38 -3.67 40.35 -11.72
C LYS A 38 -3.40 40.97 -10.35
N ASP A 39 -4.42 41.13 -9.52
CA ASP A 39 -4.28 41.63 -8.14
C ASP A 39 -3.40 40.71 -7.30
N LEU A 40 -3.52 39.38 -7.46
CA LEU A 40 -2.65 38.43 -6.76
C LEU A 40 -1.18 38.55 -7.20
N MET A 41 -0.92 38.76 -8.50
CA MET A 41 0.44 39.01 -8.98
C MET A 41 0.97 40.37 -8.53
N GLU A 42 0.12 41.38 -8.42
CA GLU A 42 0.48 42.71 -7.94
C GLU A 42 0.74 42.72 -6.43
N GLN A 43 -0.04 41.98 -5.64
CA GLN A 43 0.22 41.73 -4.22
C GLN A 43 1.52 40.97 -4.01
N GLN A 44 1.80 39.95 -4.83
CA GLN A 44 3.05 39.20 -4.74
C GLN A 44 4.27 40.04 -5.19
N ALA A 45 4.09 40.97 -6.13
CA ALA A 45 5.12 41.92 -6.53
C ALA A 45 5.36 43.03 -5.48
N LEU A 46 4.32 43.44 -4.76
CA LEU A 46 4.40 44.38 -3.64
C LEU A 46 4.98 43.72 -2.37
N GLU A 47 4.66 42.45 -2.09
CA GLU A 47 5.28 41.66 -1.01
C GLU A 47 6.79 41.50 -1.21
N LEU A 48 7.27 41.40 -2.45
CA LEU A 48 8.70 41.34 -2.76
C LEU A 48 9.40 42.71 -2.74
N ARG A 49 8.65 43.82 -2.69
CA ARG A 49 9.17 45.19 -2.70
C ARG A 49 8.97 45.94 -1.36
N SER A 50 8.16 45.40 -0.45
CA SER A 50 7.79 46.00 0.84
C SER A 50 8.51 45.39 2.05
N GLU A 51 9.72 44.86 1.88
CA GLU A 51 10.64 44.57 3.00
C GLU A 51 11.67 45.70 3.16
N CYS A 52 11.27 46.98 3.06
CA CYS A 52 12.08 48.16 3.42
C CYS A 52 11.14 49.36 3.55
N ASP A 53 10.45 49.50 4.68
CA ASP A 53 10.24 50.75 5.42
C ASP A 53 9.04 50.61 6.37
N GLU A 54 9.26 51.15 7.57
CA GLU A 54 8.51 50.95 8.80
C GLU A 54 7.02 51.31 8.73
N THR A 55 6.18 50.61 9.50
CA THR A 55 5.39 51.21 10.60
C THR A 55 4.61 50.17 11.43
N SER A 56 4.92 50.16 12.73
CA SER A 56 4.10 49.87 13.91
C SER A 56 3.43 48.51 14.14
N ASP A 57 3.90 47.88 15.23
CA ASP A 57 3.20 47.02 16.20
C ASP A 57 2.46 45.78 15.67
N GLU A 58 3.15 44.64 15.70
CA GLU A 58 2.79 43.45 16.50
C GLU A 58 3.90 42.41 16.27
N ASP A 59 4.66 42.08 17.33
CA ASP A 59 5.76 41.11 17.31
C ASP A 59 5.29 39.69 16.91
N HIS A 60 5.45 39.35 15.63
CA HIS A 60 5.56 37.95 15.19
C HIS A 60 6.87 37.74 14.44
N GLU A 61 7.97 37.74 15.20
CA GLU A 61 9.22 37.10 14.80
C GLU A 61 8.90 35.67 14.29
N PRO A 62 9.17 35.34 13.01
CA PRO A 62 9.06 33.97 12.55
C PRO A 62 10.03 33.12 13.38
N PRO A 63 9.59 32.01 13.98
CA PRO A 63 10.41 31.27 14.92
C PRO A 63 11.70 30.87 14.22
N ARG A 64 12.84 31.18 14.84
CA ARG A 64 14.23 30.92 14.40
C ARG A 64 14.48 29.47 13.90
N ASN A 65 13.54 28.56 14.17
CA ASN A 65 13.45 27.18 13.72
C ASN A 65 12.93 26.97 12.28
N TRP A 66 12.20 27.93 11.68
CA TRP A 66 11.62 27.79 10.35
C TRP A 66 12.68 27.73 9.27
N SER A 67 13.69 28.61 9.33
CA SER A 67 14.83 28.63 8.42
C SER A 67 15.65 27.33 8.47
N SER A 68 15.78 26.73 9.66
CA SER A 68 16.43 25.44 9.84
C SER A 68 15.62 24.30 9.21
N THR A 69 14.31 24.29 9.48
CA THR A 69 13.38 23.29 8.94
C THR A 69 13.32 23.35 7.41
N LEU A 70 13.26 24.54 6.83
CA LEU A 70 13.24 24.75 5.39
C LEU A 70 14.54 24.27 4.73
N ARG A 71 15.69 24.53 5.37
CA ARG A 71 17.00 24.01 4.93
C ARG A 71 17.03 22.47 4.95
N GLN A 72 16.50 21.87 6.01
CA GLN A 72 16.43 20.41 6.14
C GLN A 72 15.51 19.79 5.08
N ILE A 73 14.35 20.40 4.80
CA ILE A 73 13.44 19.97 3.72
C ILE A 73 14.15 20.04 2.37
N LYS A 74 14.89 21.12 2.09
CA LYS A 74 15.66 21.27 0.85
C LYS A 74 16.71 20.16 0.71
N GLN A 75 17.45 19.88 1.78
CA GLN A 75 18.47 18.83 1.83
C GLN A 75 17.87 17.42 1.65
N LEU A 76 16.76 17.11 2.33
CA LEU A 76 16.07 15.84 2.20
C LEU A 76 15.48 15.65 0.79
N LYS A 77 15.01 16.72 0.15
CA LYS A 77 14.55 16.69 -1.25
C LYS A 77 15.70 16.39 -2.21
N SER A 78 16.85 17.06 -2.07
CA SER A 78 18.02 16.77 -2.91
C SER A 78 18.55 15.37 -2.69
N GLU A 79 18.57 14.90 -1.44
CA GLU A 79 19.05 13.56 -1.11
C GLU A 79 18.10 12.47 -1.64
N ASN A 80 16.78 12.65 -1.51
CA ASN A 80 15.82 11.74 -2.13
C ASN A 80 15.96 11.70 -3.66
N LYS A 81 16.22 12.83 -4.31
CA LYS A 81 16.47 12.88 -5.76
C LYS A 81 17.71 12.06 -6.11
N ARG A 82 18.83 12.30 -5.41
CA ARG A 82 20.09 11.58 -5.59
C ARG A 82 19.95 10.07 -5.36
N LEU A 83 19.24 9.67 -4.30
CA LEU A 83 19.00 8.27 -3.97
C LEU A 83 18.13 7.58 -5.03
N LYS A 84 17.11 8.26 -5.56
CA LYS A 84 16.31 7.74 -6.67
C LYS A 84 17.15 7.52 -7.92
N GLU A 85 18.00 8.48 -8.28
CA GLU A 85 18.91 8.36 -9.43
C GLU A 85 19.93 7.22 -9.24
N SER A 86 20.52 7.10 -8.05
CA SER A 86 21.46 6.01 -7.74
C SER A 86 20.77 4.64 -7.76
N ASN A 87 19.57 4.53 -7.20
CA ASN A 87 18.79 3.30 -7.21
C ASN A 87 18.44 2.89 -8.65
N TYR A 88 17.97 3.84 -9.47
CA TYR A 88 17.70 3.60 -10.89
C TYR A 88 18.95 3.10 -11.63
N LYS A 89 20.11 3.73 -11.41
CA LYS A 89 21.39 3.29 -12.01
C LYS A 89 21.76 1.86 -11.60
N GLN A 90 21.63 1.52 -10.31
CA GLN A 90 21.90 0.16 -9.81
C GLN A 90 20.96 -0.88 -10.41
N ILE A 91 19.67 -0.56 -10.54
CA ILE A 91 18.69 -1.46 -11.18
C ILE A 91 19.06 -1.68 -12.65
N VAL A 92 19.37 -0.63 -13.39
CA VAL A 92 19.75 -0.73 -14.81
C VAL A 92 21.03 -1.53 -14.99
N GLU A 93 22.02 -1.34 -14.13
CA GLU A 93 23.25 -2.11 -14.13
C GLU A 93 23.01 -3.61 -13.85
N ALA A 94 22.20 -3.93 -12.84
CA ALA A 94 21.85 -5.32 -12.54
C ALA A 94 21.10 -5.98 -13.71
N ILE A 95 20.23 -5.25 -14.41
CA ILE A 95 19.54 -5.75 -15.62
C ILE A 95 20.53 -5.96 -16.76
N ARG A 96 21.51 -5.07 -16.93
CA ARG A 96 22.57 -5.18 -17.95
C ARG A 96 23.40 -6.44 -17.75
N ASP A 97 23.67 -6.81 -16.51
CA ASP A 97 24.55 -7.94 -16.19
C ASP A 97 23.80 -9.29 -16.14
N LEU A 98 22.46 -9.26 -16.07
CA LEU A 98 21.61 -10.46 -16.01
C LEU A 98 21.84 -11.44 -17.18
N PRO A 99 21.99 -11.02 -18.45
CA PRO A 99 22.28 -11.93 -19.56
C PRO A 99 23.59 -12.73 -19.37
N ALA A 100 24.64 -12.11 -18.81
CA ALA A 100 25.90 -12.79 -18.56
C ALA A 100 25.75 -13.88 -17.49
N VAL A 101 25.00 -13.58 -16.42
CA VAL A 101 24.65 -14.55 -15.39
C VAL A 101 23.89 -15.74 -15.99
N VAL A 102 22.88 -15.48 -16.83
CA VAL A 102 22.11 -16.53 -17.50
C VAL A 102 22.98 -17.40 -18.40
N GLN A 103 23.94 -16.81 -19.13
CA GLN A 103 24.88 -17.58 -19.95
C GLN A 103 25.79 -18.46 -19.10
N ASN A 104 26.29 -17.96 -17.97
CA ASN A 104 27.10 -18.75 -17.05
C ASN A 104 26.31 -19.94 -16.47
N LEU A 105 25.05 -19.73 -16.06
CA LEU A 105 24.18 -20.81 -15.60
C LEU A 105 23.90 -21.86 -16.68
N ARG A 106 23.69 -21.41 -17.93
CA ARG A 106 23.53 -22.33 -19.07
C ARG A 106 24.76 -23.21 -19.24
N HIS A 107 25.95 -22.61 -19.25
CA HIS A 107 27.20 -23.34 -19.44
C HIS A 107 27.43 -24.38 -18.32
N ILE A 108 27.18 -24.02 -17.06
CA ILE A 108 27.26 -24.95 -15.94
C ILE A 108 26.29 -26.13 -16.13
N THR A 109 25.06 -25.86 -16.56
CA THR A 109 24.05 -26.89 -16.82
C THR A 109 24.46 -27.83 -17.96
N GLU A 110 25.06 -27.30 -19.02
CA GLU A 110 25.58 -28.07 -20.16
C GLU A 110 26.78 -28.95 -19.75
N GLN A 111 27.67 -28.45 -18.91
CA GLN A 111 28.80 -29.23 -18.37
C GLN A 111 28.32 -30.40 -17.51
N LEU A 112 27.34 -30.18 -16.63
CA LEU A 112 26.76 -31.24 -15.80
C LEU A 112 25.97 -32.28 -16.64
N SER A 113 25.29 -31.82 -17.70
CA SER A 113 24.60 -32.69 -18.67
C SER A 113 25.58 -33.55 -19.48
N SER A 114 26.77 -33.01 -19.78
CA SER A 114 27.83 -33.75 -20.48
C SER A 114 28.50 -34.78 -19.57
N PHE A 115 28.69 -34.48 -18.29
CA PHE A 115 29.22 -35.43 -17.30
C PHE A 115 28.32 -36.66 -17.12
N SER A 116 27.00 -36.45 -17.10
CA SER A 116 26.00 -37.52 -16.94
C SER A 116 25.85 -38.45 -18.14
N LYS A 117 26.30 -38.05 -19.35
CA LYS A 117 26.30 -38.92 -20.54
C LYS A 117 27.56 -39.78 -20.70
N SER A 118 28.58 -39.58 -19.88
CA SER A 118 29.85 -40.33 -19.95
C SER A 118 29.96 -41.50 -18.96
N SER A 119 28.95 -41.72 -18.11
CA SER A 119 28.93 -42.79 -17.10
C SER A 119 27.76 -43.75 -17.33
N SER A 120 27.80 -44.54 -18.40
CA SER A 120 27.02 -45.78 -18.47
C SER A 120 27.58 -46.74 -19.51
N ALA A 121 28.67 -47.41 -19.17
CA ALA A 121 28.90 -48.78 -19.60
C ALA A 121 29.33 -49.58 -18.37
N GLU A 122 28.76 -50.79 -18.26
CA GLU A 122 29.17 -51.91 -17.40
C GLU A 122 28.35 -52.17 -16.11
N SER A 123 27.29 -52.98 -16.31
CA SER A 123 26.92 -54.23 -15.59
C SER A 123 26.64 -54.16 -14.07
N THR A 124 25.50 -54.60 -13.52
CA THR A 124 24.92 -55.96 -13.55
C THR A 124 23.56 -55.95 -12.80
N PRO A 125 22.56 -56.82 -13.12
CA PRO A 125 21.21 -56.76 -12.54
C PRO A 125 21.00 -57.74 -11.37
N VAL A 126 20.22 -57.33 -10.36
CA VAL A 126 19.57 -58.26 -9.41
C VAL A 126 18.09 -57.92 -9.25
N ARG A 127 17.32 -58.99 -9.26
CA ARG A 127 15.87 -59.19 -9.37
C ARG A 127 15.03 -58.67 -8.18
N LEU A 128 13.85 -58.17 -8.55
CA LEU A 128 12.49 -58.61 -8.12
C LEU A 128 12.04 -58.42 -6.66
N VAL A 129 11.08 -57.50 -6.45
CA VAL A 129 9.80 -57.81 -5.78
C VAL A 129 8.67 -57.00 -6.45
N ARG A 130 7.61 -57.72 -6.78
CA ARG A 130 6.35 -57.34 -7.44
C ARG A 130 5.32 -56.88 -6.40
N SER A 131 4.50 -55.87 -6.71
CA SER A 131 3.06 -55.95 -6.43
C SER A 131 2.28 -54.87 -7.22
N GLU A 132 1.29 -55.34 -7.97
CA GLU A 132 0.43 -54.57 -8.87
C GLU A 132 -0.83 -54.09 -8.11
N HIS A 133 -1.27 -52.85 -8.33
CA HIS A 133 -2.69 -52.61 -8.59
C HIS A 133 -2.93 -51.29 -9.36
N LEU A 134 -3.99 -51.35 -10.16
CA LEU A 134 -4.31 -50.62 -11.39
C LEU A 134 -4.73 -49.13 -11.27
N PRO A 135 -4.83 -48.41 -12.40
CA PRO A 135 -5.11 -46.97 -12.48
C PRO A 135 -6.62 -46.66 -12.43
N VAL A 136 -6.99 -45.54 -11.79
CA VAL A 136 -8.35 -44.97 -11.86
C VAL A 136 -8.26 -43.48 -12.14
N SER A 137 -8.94 -43.09 -13.21
CA SER A 137 -9.06 -41.73 -13.74
C SER A 137 -10.07 -40.88 -12.95
N SER A 138 -9.67 -39.64 -12.65
CA SER A 138 -10.47 -38.40 -12.45
C SER A 138 -11.39 -38.30 -11.21
N PRO A 139 -11.73 -37.08 -10.70
CA PRO A 139 -11.59 -35.75 -11.30
C PRO A 139 -10.81 -34.72 -10.46
N ALA A 140 -10.56 -33.56 -11.07
CA ALA A 140 -9.94 -32.37 -10.51
C ALA A 140 -10.43 -32.03 -9.08
N SER A 141 -9.50 -32.05 -8.13
CA SER A 141 -9.61 -31.33 -6.87
C SER A 141 -8.64 -30.14 -6.88
N PRO A 142 -8.97 -29.01 -6.23
CA PRO A 142 -8.16 -27.80 -6.26
C PRO A 142 -6.76 -28.14 -5.77
N GLN A 143 -5.74 -27.63 -6.45
CA GLN A 143 -4.37 -27.70 -5.96
C GLN A 143 -4.36 -27.23 -4.50
N GLU A 144 -4.11 -28.13 -3.57
CA GLU A 144 -3.63 -27.74 -2.25
C GLU A 144 -2.30 -27.03 -2.50
N GLU A 145 -2.34 -25.70 -2.57
CA GLU A 145 -1.14 -24.90 -2.41
C GLU A 145 -0.51 -25.37 -1.11
N SER A 146 0.59 -26.13 -1.20
CA SER A 146 1.37 -26.53 -0.05
C SER A 146 1.72 -25.25 0.71
N VAL A 147 1.00 -24.97 1.80
CA VAL A 147 1.15 -23.72 2.54
C VAL A 147 2.49 -23.83 3.26
N ASP A 148 3.54 -23.28 2.67
CA ASP A 148 4.87 -23.22 3.27
C ASP A 148 4.80 -22.33 4.53
N MET A 149 4.61 -22.97 5.69
CA MET A 149 4.45 -22.34 6.99
C MET A 149 5.80 -22.33 7.72
N VAL A 150 6.22 -21.15 8.17
CA VAL A 150 7.48 -20.96 8.91
C VAL A 150 7.18 -20.45 10.32
N SER A 151 7.92 -20.95 11.31
CA SER A 151 7.89 -20.38 12.66
C SER A 151 8.47 -18.97 12.65
N LEU A 152 7.74 -18.02 13.24
CA LEU A 152 8.14 -16.61 13.26
C LEU A 152 9.41 -16.38 14.08
N VAL A 153 9.54 -17.06 15.21
CA VAL A 153 10.73 -17.05 16.07
C VAL A 153 11.12 -18.51 16.33
N PRO A 154 12.42 -18.86 16.34
CA PRO A 154 12.85 -20.21 16.72
C PRO A 154 12.27 -20.61 18.08
N GLY A 155 11.63 -21.78 18.16
CA GLY A 155 11.01 -22.29 19.39
C GLY A 155 9.64 -21.71 19.73
N SER A 156 9.05 -20.87 18.87
CA SER A 156 7.67 -20.39 19.02
C SER A 156 6.69 -21.23 18.21
N ASP A 157 5.50 -21.47 18.77
CA ASP A 157 4.37 -22.13 18.09
C ASP A 157 3.67 -21.23 17.05
N VAL A 158 4.10 -19.97 16.92
CA VAL A 158 3.51 -19.00 15.99
C VAL A 158 4.06 -19.24 14.59
N LYS A 159 3.26 -19.89 13.76
CA LYS A 159 3.58 -20.16 12.34
C LYS A 159 2.86 -19.19 11.42
N VAL A 160 3.57 -18.72 10.39
CA VAL A 160 3.03 -17.83 9.35
C VAL A 160 3.39 -18.34 7.97
N ASN A 161 2.58 -18.01 6.97
CA ASN A 161 2.88 -18.34 5.58
C ASN A 161 4.14 -17.56 5.13
N LYS A 162 5.15 -18.29 4.65
CA LYS A 162 6.45 -17.74 4.25
C LYS A 162 6.35 -16.73 3.11
N MET A 163 5.51 -17.00 2.12
CA MET A 163 5.29 -16.08 0.99
C MET A 163 4.67 -14.77 1.47
N LYS A 164 3.68 -14.83 2.35
CA LYS A 164 3.06 -13.63 2.94
C LYS A 164 4.02 -12.87 3.86
N LEU A 165 4.87 -13.57 4.62
CA LEU A 165 5.88 -12.93 5.45
C LEU A 165 6.93 -12.19 4.59
N ASN A 166 7.38 -12.82 3.51
CA ASN A 166 8.35 -12.25 2.58
C ASN A 166 7.78 -11.12 1.71
N SER A 167 6.45 -11.09 1.52
CA SER A 167 5.79 -10.03 0.76
C SER A 167 5.60 -8.73 1.56
N LEU A 168 5.83 -8.75 2.88
CA LEU A 168 5.86 -7.54 3.73
C LEU A 168 7.08 -6.67 3.39
N ARG A 169 7.03 -6.01 2.23
CA ARG A 169 8.11 -5.16 1.71
C ARG A 169 7.90 -3.73 2.17
N THR A 170 8.52 -3.36 3.28
CA THR A 170 8.59 -1.95 3.71
C THR A 170 9.80 -1.71 4.59
N SER A 171 10.46 -0.56 4.39
CA SER A 171 11.52 -0.07 5.27
C SER A 171 10.96 0.66 6.50
N ASN A 172 9.68 1.03 6.48
CA ASN A 172 9.02 1.68 7.59
C ASN A 172 8.63 0.64 8.64
N SER A 173 9.30 0.71 9.80
CA SER A 173 9.14 -0.26 10.88
C SER A 173 7.73 -0.25 11.49
N SER A 174 7.05 0.91 11.52
CA SER A 174 5.66 1.00 12.01
C SER A 174 4.67 0.31 11.07
N VAL A 175 4.87 0.48 9.77
CA VAL A 175 4.04 -0.20 8.75
C VAL A 175 4.31 -1.71 8.80
N TYR A 176 5.58 -2.12 8.86
CA TYR A 176 5.98 -3.51 8.93
C TYR A 176 5.35 -4.25 10.11
N VAL A 177 5.49 -3.70 11.33
CA VAL A 177 4.92 -4.29 12.55
C VAL A 177 3.40 -4.33 12.47
N GLY A 178 2.77 -3.30 11.92
CA GLY A 178 1.32 -3.25 11.71
C GLY A 178 0.83 -4.34 10.76
N ASP A 179 1.54 -4.58 9.66
CA ASP A 179 1.16 -5.60 8.67
C ASP A 179 1.50 -7.02 9.14
N LEU A 180 2.58 -7.18 9.90
CA LEU A 180 2.90 -8.43 10.59
C LEU A 180 1.82 -8.80 11.60
N ALA A 181 1.31 -7.84 12.38
CA ALA A 181 0.20 -8.07 13.29
C ALA A 181 -1.06 -8.50 12.54
N VAL A 182 -1.35 -7.91 11.37
CA VAL A 182 -2.47 -8.34 10.52
C VAL A 182 -2.26 -9.75 9.98
N LEU A 183 -1.03 -10.12 9.64
CA LEU A 183 -0.71 -11.46 9.15
C LEU A 183 -0.94 -12.54 10.22
N ILE A 184 -0.66 -12.23 11.49
CA ILE A 184 -0.71 -13.22 12.60
C ILE A 184 -2.07 -13.27 13.27
N PHE A 185 -2.70 -12.13 13.52
CA PHE A 185 -4.00 -12.06 14.20
C PHE A 185 -5.17 -11.98 13.23
N GLY A 186 -4.96 -11.46 12.02
CA GLY A 186 -6.06 -11.09 11.13
C GLY A 186 -6.70 -9.75 11.49
N ARG A 187 -7.39 -9.15 10.51
CA ARG A 187 -8.04 -7.84 10.69
C ARG A 187 -9.21 -7.90 11.67
N GLU A 188 -10.01 -8.98 11.61
CA GLU A 188 -11.17 -9.18 12.48
C GLU A 188 -10.76 -9.18 13.95
N THR A 189 -9.80 -10.03 14.33
CA THR A 189 -9.30 -10.11 15.70
C THR A 189 -8.69 -8.79 16.18
N LEU A 190 -7.96 -8.08 15.32
CA LEU A 190 -7.40 -6.77 15.67
C LEU A 190 -8.49 -5.70 15.89
N SER A 191 -9.61 -5.78 15.20
CA SER A 191 -10.74 -4.84 15.36
C SER A 191 -11.52 -5.07 16.65
N SER A 192 -11.69 -6.34 17.06
CA SER A 192 -12.48 -6.74 18.23
C SER A 192 -11.67 -6.86 19.52
N SER A 193 -10.34 -6.98 19.43
CA SER A 193 -9.47 -7.15 20.60
C SER A 193 -8.74 -5.86 20.98
N SER A 194 -8.11 -5.85 22.16
CA SER A 194 -7.25 -4.78 22.63
C SER A 194 -5.91 -5.35 23.13
N LEU A 195 -4.90 -4.48 23.25
CA LEU A 195 -3.58 -4.90 23.71
C LEU A 195 -3.59 -5.42 25.16
N THR A 196 -4.44 -4.87 26.02
CA THR A 196 -4.41 -5.11 27.49
C THR A 196 -5.69 -5.71 28.06
N GLY A 197 -6.75 -5.83 27.27
CA GLY A 197 -8.05 -6.33 27.76
C GLY A 197 -8.80 -5.36 28.68
N ARG A 198 -8.23 -4.17 28.96
CA ARG A 198 -8.75 -3.24 29.97
C ARG A 198 -9.77 -2.29 29.36
N GLN A 199 -10.80 -1.98 30.14
CA GLN A 199 -11.76 -0.94 29.80
C GLN A 199 -11.07 0.41 29.64
N SER A 200 -11.54 1.20 28.66
CA SER A 200 -11.09 2.58 28.52
C SER A 200 -11.66 3.43 29.64
N ALA A 201 -10.81 4.18 30.35
CA ALA A 201 -11.26 5.12 31.38
C ALA A 201 -12.17 6.23 30.82
N ALA A 202 -12.03 6.57 29.53
CA ALA A 202 -12.80 7.59 28.85
C ALA A 202 -14.20 7.13 28.41
N HIS A 203 -14.44 5.82 28.33
CA HIS A 203 -15.70 5.24 27.88
C HIS A 203 -16.10 4.12 28.82
N LYS A 204 -16.68 4.49 29.96
CA LYS A 204 -17.16 3.55 30.98
C LYS A 204 -18.41 2.77 30.55
N ASP A 205 -19.10 3.24 29.52
CA ASP A 205 -20.32 2.62 28.99
C ASP A 205 -20.01 1.57 27.90
N VAL A 206 -18.77 1.48 27.45
CA VAL A 206 -18.34 0.52 26.42
C VAL A 206 -17.69 -0.68 27.08
N GLU A 207 -18.17 -1.88 26.75
CA GLU A 207 -17.66 -3.14 27.28
C GLU A 207 -16.18 -3.37 26.93
N SER A 208 -15.46 -4.03 27.84
CA SER A 208 -14.03 -4.29 27.68
C SER A 208 -13.78 -5.29 26.57
N LYS A 209 -12.90 -4.93 25.63
CA LYS A 209 -12.46 -5.83 24.57
C LYS A 209 -11.55 -6.92 25.12
N PRO A 210 -11.59 -8.16 24.58
CA PRO A 210 -10.64 -9.21 24.95
C PRO A 210 -9.19 -8.80 24.68
N GLN A 211 -8.26 -9.37 25.45
CA GLN A 211 -6.82 -9.15 25.26
C GLN A 211 -6.31 -9.97 24.07
N LEU A 212 -5.36 -9.41 23.30
CA LEU A 212 -4.61 -10.18 22.31
C LEU A 212 -3.79 -11.31 22.97
N ASP A 213 -3.69 -12.44 22.28
CA ASP A 213 -2.87 -13.57 22.68
C ASP A 213 -1.42 -13.12 22.95
N ALA A 214 -0.99 -13.29 24.20
CA ALA A 214 0.30 -12.83 24.69
C ALA A 214 1.46 -13.58 24.02
N ALA A 215 1.33 -14.87 23.73
CA ALA A 215 2.37 -15.66 23.08
C ALA A 215 2.61 -15.17 21.64
N LYS A 216 1.52 -14.90 20.91
CA LYS A 216 1.60 -14.28 19.57
C LYS A 216 2.19 -12.88 19.61
N LEU A 217 1.84 -12.09 20.63
CA LEU A 217 2.37 -10.74 20.79
C LEU A 217 3.88 -10.77 21.05
N ASP A 218 4.35 -11.64 21.94
CA ASP A 218 5.77 -11.76 22.27
C ASP A 218 6.59 -12.31 21.09
N ALA A 219 6.02 -13.22 20.28
CA ALA A 219 6.64 -13.65 19.03
C ALA A 219 6.80 -12.48 18.03
N ILE A 220 5.78 -11.62 17.88
CA ILE A 220 5.87 -10.41 17.05
C ILE A 220 6.96 -9.47 17.58
N VAL A 221 7.02 -9.26 18.90
CA VAL A 221 8.03 -8.40 19.52
C VAL A 221 9.44 -8.95 19.26
N GLY A 222 9.67 -10.24 19.49
CA GLY A 222 10.96 -10.89 19.26
C GLY A 222 11.41 -10.76 17.80
N TYR A 223 10.51 -11.07 16.86
CA TYR A 223 10.81 -11.00 15.44
C TYR A 223 10.98 -9.57 14.91
N ALA A 224 10.15 -8.63 15.36
CA ALA A 224 10.28 -7.23 14.96
C ALA A 224 11.61 -6.63 15.43
N ARG A 225 12.09 -6.99 16.63
CA ARG A 225 13.37 -6.53 17.16
C ARG A 225 14.58 -7.14 16.46
N SER A 226 14.50 -8.39 16.01
CA SER A 226 15.57 -8.98 15.20
C SER A 226 15.70 -8.27 13.84
N ARG A 227 14.57 -7.82 13.27
CA ARG A 227 14.55 -7.08 12.01
C ARG A 227 14.90 -5.60 12.16
N PHE A 228 14.45 -4.96 13.24
CA PHE A 228 14.63 -3.55 13.54
C PHE A 228 15.19 -3.38 14.96
N PRO A 229 16.52 -3.47 15.14
CA PRO A 229 17.13 -3.42 16.48
C PRO A 229 16.91 -2.12 17.24
N SER A 230 16.66 -1.01 16.53
CA SER A 230 16.38 0.30 17.10
C SER A 230 14.97 0.46 17.68
N LEU A 231 14.03 -0.45 17.36
CA LEU A 231 12.68 -0.40 17.91
C LEU A 231 12.64 -0.93 19.34
N SER A 232 12.11 -0.11 20.26
CA SER A 232 11.85 -0.56 21.62
C SER A 232 10.62 -1.48 21.68
N VAL A 233 10.56 -2.33 22.70
CA VAL A 233 9.37 -3.17 22.97
C VAL A 233 8.12 -2.30 23.18
N GLN A 234 8.28 -1.13 23.80
CA GLN A 234 7.16 -0.21 24.05
C GLN A 234 6.64 0.40 22.74
N ASP A 235 7.53 0.77 21.82
CA ASP A 235 7.13 1.31 20.51
C ASP A 235 6.38 0.27 19.68
N ILE A 236 6.86 -0.98 19.67
CA ILE A 236 6.18 -2.10 19.01
C ILE A 236 4.76 -2.27 19.57
N ARG A 237 4.63 -2.30 20.91
CA ARG A 237 3.33 -2.39 21.58
C ARG A 237 2.43 -1.19 21.27
N LYS A 238 2.99 0.02 21.17
CA LYS A 238 2.28 1.24 20.78
C LYS A 238 1.76 1.18 19.35
N ILE A 239 2.58 0.68 18.41
CA ILE A 239 2.21 0.47 17.01
C ILE A 239 1.03 -0.52 16.92
N ILE A 240 1.12 -1.65 17.61
CA ILE A 240 0.06 -2.68 17.61
C ILE A 240 -1.23 -2.12 18.22
N ARG A 241 -1.15 -1.39 19.34
CA ARG A 241 -2.31 -0.70 19.93
C ARG A 241 -2.98 0.26 18.94
N LYS A 242 -2.18 1.09 18.26
CA LYS A 242 -2.69 2.01 17.23
C LYS A 242 -3.34 1.23 16.08
N LYS A 243 -2.76 0.09 15.68
CA LYS A 243 -3.33 -0.77 14.65
C LYS A 243 -4.70 -1.35 15.05
N CYS A 244 -4.86 -1.86 16.28
CA CYS A 244 -6.17 -2.32 16.79
C CYS A 244 -7.23 -1.21 16.72
N ASN A 245 -6.89 0.00 17.17
CA ASN A 245 -7.81 1.13 17.12
C ASN A 245 -8.21 1.50 15.68
N ASN A 246 -7.25 1.48 14.75
CA ASN A 246 -7.51 1.79 13.35
C ASN A 246 -8.40 0.75 12.67
N GLU A 247 -8.17 -0.55 12.90
CA GLU A 247 -9.02 -1.60 12.32
C GLU A 247 -10.43 -1.58 12.93
N ASN A 248 -10.56 -1.22 14.22
CA ASN A 248 -11.86 -0.99 14.86
C ASN A 248 -12.63 0.18 14.24
N PHE A 249 -11.96 1.31 13.97
CA PHE A 249 -12.59 2.46 13.32
C PHE A 249 -13.10 2.11 11.92
N LYS A 250 -12.29 1.40 11.13
CA LYS A 250 -12.67 0.93 9.79
C LYS A 250 -13.90 0.03 9.81
N LYS A 251 -13.98 -0.89 10.78
CA LYS A 251 -15.16 -1.76 10.97
C LYS A 251 -16.43 -0.95 11.23
N GLY A 252 -16.34 0.10 12.05
CA GLY A 252 -17.45 1.02 12.30
C GLY A 252 -17.86 1.83 11.06
N SER A 253 -16.91 2.19 10.20
CA SER A 253 -17.19 2.89 8.94
C SER A 253 -17.87 1.98 7.90
N THR A 254 -17.44 0.72 7.79
CA THR A 254 -18.04 -0.24 6.86
C THR A 254 -19.41 -0.72 7.31
N ALA A 255 -19.65 -0.83 8.63
CA ALA A 255 -20.96 -1.18 9.18
C ALA A 255 -22.03 -0.09 8.91
N LYS A 256 -21.65 1.20 8.92
CA LYS A 256 -22.57 2.30 8.58
C LYS A 256 -22.96 2.36 7.10
N GLN A 257 -22.18 1.75 6.20
CA GLN A 257 -22.45 1.80 4.76
C GLN A 257 -23.42 0.70 4.30
N VAL A 258 -23.48 -0.44 4.99
CA VAL A 258 -24.42 -1.52 4.67
C VAL A 258 -25.86 -1.20 5.09
N ASP A 259 -26.05 -0.43 6.16
CA ASP A 259 -27.40 -0.01 6.63
C ASP A 259 -28.06 1.04 5.71
N ALA A 260 -27.27 1.84 4.98
CA ALA A 260 -27.79 2.89 4.11
C ALA A 260 -28.25 2.41 2.72
N THR A 261 -28.12 1.11 2.42
CA THR A 261 -28.52 0.52 1.13
C THR A 261 -29.80 -0.35 1.24
N GLN A 262 -30.39 -0.43 2.43
CA GLN A 262 -31.70 -1.04 2.68
C GLN A 262 -32.66 0.01 3.24
N ASN A 263 -33.04 0.99 2.42
CA ASN A 263 -34.28 1.75 2.61
C ASN A 263 -34.71 2.38 1.29
#